data_AF-A0A7J8W586-F1
#
_entry.id   AF-A0A7J8W586-F1
#
_cell.length_a   1.000
_cell.length_b   1.000
_cell.length_c   1.000
_cell.angle_alpha   90.00
_cell.angle_beta   90.00
_cell.angle_gamma   90.00
#
_symmetry.space_group_name_H-M   'P 1'
#
loop_
_entity.id
_entity.type
_entity.pdbx_description
1 polymer ?
#
loop_
_entity_poly.entity_id
_entity_poly.type
_entity_poly.pdbx_seq_one_letter_code
_entity_poly.pdbx_strand_id
1 'polypeptide(L)'
;MRSNRKVEENFLWDQIMKKRFTIAWTFPKLVVSSILLISIICIFYNLSFSNASNPSNHRSNIINTLHVVDQAMPPPVSSPPKLGPPEKTTLHHLVFGIAASARLWEHRKNYIKLWWKPQEMRGTVWLDKTVANRSDDHLLPPVKISCDTSKFKYKNLKGHYSAIRISRIVSETLRLGFEDVRWFVMGDDDTYFVPENLVRVLSKYDHNQLYYIGSLSESHLQNIHFSYGMAYGGGGFAISYPLAKALAKMQDRCIQRYPGLYGSDDRIHACMAELGIPLTKEPGFHQYDVYGSLLGLLSSHPVAPLISIHHLDVVGPIFPNVNRVQALQRLKVPIKLDSAAIMQQSVCYDKTRSWTISVSWGYTVQIYRGIFSVREMEMPARTFLNWYKRADYTGFSFNTRPVARHACQKPFVFYLSNALYNKNTNQTASEYVQHRLPSSECKWNMADPSRIERVQVYKKPDPHLWDKAPRRNCCRVLPRKKKGTMVIDVGVCGEDDEFGVSSPPQAELWATFDGLSLASNEGHRNVILEMDNLQVVNMLNHVDVVDGSCTVITSIRGLLDCQWNVKIERVYKEGNVATDCLAHMDSTASY
;
A
#
# COMPACT_ATOMS: atom_id res chain seq x y z
N MET A 1 5.28 -2.96 -48.43
CA MET A 1 3.84 -2.74 -48.18
C MET A 1 3.27 -3.90 -47.36
N ARG A 2 3.04 -3.69 -46.06
CA ARG A 2 2.22 -4.61 -45.23
C ARG A 2 1.34 -3.73 -44.34
N SER A 3 0.04 -3.88 -44.54
CA SER A 3 -1.04 -3.06 -44.02
C SER A 3 -1.22 -3.18 -42.51
N ASN A 4 -1.63 -2.07 -41.90
CA ASN A 4 -1.65 -1.77 -40.48
C ASN A 4 -2.99 -2.21 -39.85
N ARG A 5 -3.18 -3.51 -39.63
CA ARG A 5 -4.44 -4.10 -39.08
C ARG A 5 -4.84 -3.61 -37.68
N LYS A 6 -3.95 -2.96 -36.92
CA LYS A 6 -4.24 -2.45 -35.56
C LYS A 6 -4.90 -1.06 -35.53
N VAL A 7 -4.84 -0.31 -36.63
CA VAL A 7 -5.46 1.03 -36.69
C VAL A 7 -6.94 0.93 -37.07
N GLU A 8 -7.32 -0.06 -37.90
CA GLU A 8 -8.71 -0.28 -38.32
C GLU A 8 -9.61 -0.78 -37.18
N GLU A 9 -9.12 -1.62 -36.26
CA GLU A 9 -9.94 -2.10 -35.13
C GLU A 9 -10.29 -0.98 -34.14
N ASN A 10 -9.37 -0.03 -33.89
CA ASN A 10 -9.65 1.13 -33.04
C ASN A 10 -10.65 2.10 -33.68
N PHE A 11 -10.63 2.24 -35.01
CA PHE A 11 -11.59 3.08 -35.74
C PHE A 11 -13.01 2.48 -35.74
N LEU A 12 -13.10 1.14 -35.81
CA LEU A 12 -14.38 0.42 -35.75
C LEU A 12 -15.01 0.51 -34.35
N TRP A 13 -14.21 0.41 -33.28
CA TRP A 13 -14.70 0.60 -31.91
C TRP A 13 -15.15 2.05 -31.62
N ASP A 14 -14.44 3.06 -32.14
CA ASP A 14 -14.84 4.47 -32.03
C ASP A 14 -16.10 4.79 -32.84
N GLN A 15 -16.30 4.17 -34.01
CA GLN A 15 -17.57 4.27 -34.76
C GLN A 15 -18.74 3.55 -34.06
N ILE A 16 -18.50 2.41 -33.40
CA ILE A 16 -19.52 1.68 -32.63
C ILE A 16 -19.91 2.45 -31.36
N MET A 17 -18.96 3.14 -30.72
CA MET A 17 -19.23 4.00 -29.56
C MET A 17 -19.92 5.32 -29.95
N LYS A 18 -19.54 5.94 -31.09
CA LYS A 18 -20.23 7.15 -31.61
C LYS A 18 -21.65 6.86 -32.10
N LYS A 19 -21.93 5.68 -32.67
CA LYS A 19 -23.30 5.27 -33.06
C LYS A 19 -24.22 4.98 -31.87
N ARG A 20 -23.69 4.74 -30.66
CA ARG A 20 -24.50 4.55 -29.44
C ARG A 20 -24.90 5.86 -28.75
N PHE A 21 -24.41 7.01 -29.20
CA PHE A 21 -24.68 8.32 -28.57
C PHE A 21 -25.26 9.37 -29.53
N THR A 22 -25.83 8.97 -30.68
CA THR A 22 -26.77 9.82 -31.40
C THR A 22 -28.17 9.66 -30.82
N ILE A 23 -28.50 10.56 -29.88
CA ILE A 23 -29.82 10.69 -29.27
C ILE A 23 -30.82 11.05 -30.39
N ALA A 24 -31.59 10.06 -30.82
CA ALA A 24 -32.75 10.29 -31.66
C ALA A 24 -33.80 11.07 -30.87
N TRP A 25 -34.45 12.01 -31.56
CA TRP A 25 -35.43 12.96 -31.06
C TRP A 25 -36.77 12.27 -30.67
N THR A 26 -36.74 11.35 -29.70
CA THR A 26 -37.93 10.66 -29.14
C THR A 26 -38.02 10.72 -27.61
N PHE A 27 -37.06 11.37 -26.96
CA PHE A 27 -36.94 11.47 -25.50
C PHE A 27 -38.11 12.13 -24.73
N PRO A 28 -38.86 13.13 -25.25
CA PRO A 28 -39.88 13.79 -24.43
C PRO A 28 -41.05 12.87 -24.05
N LYS A 29 -41.44 11.94 -24.94
CA LYS A 29 -42.63 11.10 -24.74
C LYS A 29 -42.40 9.98 -23.72
N LEU A 30 -41.18 9.42 -23.69
CA LEU A 30 -40.81 8.36 -22.73
C LEU A 30 -40.63 8.91 -21.31
N VAL A 31 -40.07 10.11 -21.17
CA VAL A 31 -39.91 10.76 -19.86
C VAL A 31 -41.28 11.15 -19.30
N VAL A 32 -42.16 11.75 -20.11
CA VAL A 32 -43.53 12.10 -19.67
C VAL A 32 -44.34 10.84 -19.32
N SER A 33 -44.22 9.76 -20.10
CA SER A 33 -44.88 8.47 -19.80
C SER A 33 -44.37 7.86 -18.48
N SER A 34 -43.06 7.95 -18.22
CA SER A 34 -42.46 7.44 -16.98
C SER A 34 -42.91 8.23 -15.75
N ILE A 35 -43.01 9.56 -15.86
CA ILE A 35 -43.50 10.43 -14.77
C ILE A 35 -44.99 10.16 -14.48
N LEU A 36 -45.81 9.95 -15.51
CA LEU A 36 -47.22 9.58 -15.35
C LEU A 36 -47.37 8.22 -14.68
N LEU A 37 -46.58 7.22 -15.06
CA LEU A 37 -46.62 5.89 -14.44
C LEU A 37 -46.24 5.94 -12.95
N ILE A 38 -45.18 6.67 -12.61
CA ILE A 38 -44.75 6.86 -11.21
C ILE A 38 -45.83 7.61 -10.41
N SER A 39 -46.45 8.64 -10.99
CA SER A 39 -47.53 9.39 -10.33
C SER A 39 -48.76 8.51 -10.06
N ILE A 40 -49.13 7.63 -11.00
CA ILE A 40 -50.23 6.67 -10.82
C ILE A 40 -49.91 5.67 -9.70
N ILE A 41 -48.68 5.13 -9.68
CA ILE A 41 -48.24 4.21 -8.61
C ILE A 41 -48.27 4.89 -7.25
N CYS A 42 -47.81 6.15 -7.14
CA CYS A 42 -47.86 6.93 -5.91
C CYS A 42 -49.30 7.22 -5.45
N ILE A 43 -50.24 7.48 -6.37
CA ILE A 43 -51.66 7.67 -6.05
C ILE A 43 -52.27 6.36 -5.51
N PHE A 44 -51.97 5.22 -6.15
CA PHE A 44 -52.42 3.90 -5.67
C PHE A 44 -51.84 3.55 -4.30
N TYR A 45 -50.58 3.90 -4.03
CA TYR A 45 -49.95 3.69 -2.73
C TYR A 45 -50.60 4.54 -1.64
N ASN A 46 -50.89 5.82 -1.91
CA ASN A 46 -51.54 6.71 -0.95
C ASN A 46 -53.03 6.39 -0.72
N LEU A 47 -53.75 5.89 -1.74
CA LEU A 47 -55.12 5.39 -1.60
C LEU A 47 -55.18 4.07 -0.81
N SER A 48 -54.18 3.19 -0.99
CA SER A 48 -54.08 1.94 -0.22
C SER A 48 -53.76 2.20 1.25
N PHE A 49 -52.99 3.26 1.54
CA PHE A 49 -52.64 3.64 2.92
C PHE A 49 -53.73 4.46 3.62
N SER A 50 -54.49 5.28 2.89
CA SER A 50 -55.64 6.02 3.44
C SER A 50 -56.83 5.13 3.83
N ASN A 51 -56.95 3.94 3.23
CA ASN A 51 -57.94 2.92 3.62
C ASN A 51 -57.52 2.05 4.81
N ALA A 52 -56.31 2.25 5.36
CA ALA A 52 -55.83 1.54 6.54
C ALA A 52 -55.90 2.44 7.78
N SER A 53 -57.11 2.87 8.14
CA SER A 53 -57.39 3.50 9.44
C SER A 53 -58.37 2.65 10.25
N ASN A 54 -57.83 1.77 11.08
CA ASN A 54 -58.41 1.42 12.38
C ASN A 54 -57.40 0.60 13.22
N PRO A 55 -56.81 1.16 14.30
CA PRO A 55 -56.08 0.37 15.27
C PRO A 55 -57.07 -0.13 16.32
N SER A 56 -57.43 -1.41 16.26
CA SER A 56 -58.08 -2.06 17.40
C SER A 56 -57.43 -3.41 17.68
N ASN A 57 -56.81 -3.46 18.87
CA ASN A 57 -56.52 -4.62 19.72
C ASN A 57 -56.41 -5.99 19.05
N HIS A 58 -55.19 -6.50 18.92
CA HIS A 58 -54.95 -7.89 19.33
C HIS A 58 -53.57 -8.08 19.92
N ARG A 59 -53.61 -8.36 21.23
CA ARG A 59 -52.52 -8.73 22.12
C ARG A 59 -51.88 -10.03 21.64
N SER A 60 -50.56 -10.05 21.70
CA SER A 60 -49.62 -11.09 21.29
C SER A 60 -49.97 -12.48 21.84
N ASN A 61 -50.12 -13.47 20.96
CA ASN A 61 -50.15 -14.90 21.28
C ASN A 61 -49.22 -15.68 20.31
N ILE A 62 -47.93 -15.37 20.32
CA ILE A 62 -46.90 -16.22 19.70
C ILE A 62 -45.84 -16.53 20.75
N ILE A 63 -46.24 -17.27 21.78
CA ILE A 63 -45.35 -18.07 22.61
C ILE A 63 -46.02 -19.43 22.74
N ASN A 64 -45.29 -20.47 22.32
CA ASN A 64 -45.47 -21.91 22.61
C ASN A 64 -45.46 -22.79 21.36
N THR A 65 -44.27 -22.97 20.77
CA THR A 65 -43.80 -24.31 20.34
C THR A 65 -42.29 -24.26 20.08
N LEU A 66 -41.51 -24.24 21.16
CA LEU A 66 -40.13 -24.73 21.15
C LEU A 66 -40.17 -26.05 21.91
N HIS A 67 -40.08 -27.16 21.18
CA HIS A 67 -39.89 -28.48 21.76
C HIS A 67 -38.51 -28.50 22.44
N VAL A 68 -38.53 -28.47 23.78
CA VAL A 68 -37.38 -28.82 24.61
C VAL A 68 -37.21 -30.33 24.51
N VAL A 69 -36.09 -30.75 23.92
CA VAL A 69 -35.59 -32.12 24.03
C VAL A 69 -34.64 -32.12 25.23
N ASP A 70 -35.06 -32.72 26.35
CA ASP A 70 -34.19 -32.98 27.48
C ASP A 70 -33.13 -34.01 27.08
N GLN A 71 -31.92 -33.54 26.76
CA GLN A 71 -30.74 -34.39 26.69
C GLN A 71 -30.01 -34.36 28.03
N ALA A 72 -29.87 -35.55 28.62
CA ALA A 72 -29.09 -35.78 29.82
C ALA A 72 -27.64 -35.27 29.66
N MET A 73 -27.13 -34.59 30.69
CA MET A 73 -25.77 -34.06 30.72
C MET A 73 -24.73 -35.20 30.57
N PRO A 74 -23.76 -35.10 29.64
CA PRO A 74 -22.59 -35.96 29.66
C PRO A 74 -21.67 -35.58 30.85
N PRO A 75 -20.86 -36.54 31.36
CA PRO A 75 -19.97 -36.27 32.49
C PRO A 75 -18.93 -35.20 32.14
N PRO A 76 -18.35 -34.51 33.15
CA PRO A 76 -17.43 -33.42 32.91
C PRO A 76 -16.20 -33.93 32.16
N VAL A 77 -16.04 -33.44 30.93
CA VAL A 77 -14.83 -33.65 30.13
C VAL A 77 -13.66 -33.09 30.93
N SER A 78 -12.70 -33.96 31.26
CA SER A 78 -11.43 -33.57 31.86
C SER A 78 -10.84 -32.41 31.07
N SER A 79 -10.56 -31.31 31.76
CA SER A 79 -9.86 -30.15 31.19
C SER A 79 -8.68 -30.61 30.33
N PRO A 80 -8.50 -30.08 29.11
CA PRO A 80 -7.31 -30.40 28.33
C PRO A 80 -6.07 -30.14 29.19
N PRO A 81 -5.01 -30.95 29.08
CA PRO A 81 -3.76 -30.62 29.74
C PRO A 81 -3.42 -29.19 29.32
N LYS A 82 -3.03 -28.35 30.29
CA LYS A 82 -2.52 -27.00 30.02
C LYS A 82 -1.39 -27.14 29.01
N LEU A 83 -1.72 -27.00 27.73
CA LEU A 83 -0.74 -26.93 26.67
C LEU A 83 0.12 -25.72 27.05
N GLY A 84 1.44 -25.89 27.04
CA GLY A 84 2.33 -24.75 27.12
C GLY A 84 1.92 -23.68 26.10
N PRO A 85 2.42 -22.44 26.24
CA PRO A 85 2.12 -21.40 25.26
C PRO A 85 2.31 -21.96 23.84
N PRO A 86 1.34 -21.76 22.93
CA PRO A 86 1.38 -22.37 21.61
C PRO A 86 2.72 -22.06 20.94
N GLU A 87 3.36 -23.11 20.41
CA GLU A 87 4.67 -22.98 19.78
C GLU A 87 4.61 -21.91 18.69
N LYS A 88 5.53 -20.94 18.75
CA LYS A 88 5.55 -19.83 17.79
C LYS A 88 5.90 -20.33 16.38
N THR A 89 5.27 -19.75 15.36
CA THR A 89 5.63 -20.03 13.98
C THR A 89 7.05 -19.53 13.71
N THR A 90 7.83 -20.33 12.98
CA THR A 90 9.25 -20.08 12.65
C THR A 90 9.49 -20.39 11.18
N LEU A 91 10.68 -20.10 10.64
CA LEU A 91 11.02 -20.43 9.26
C LEU A 91 10.90 -21.93 8.94
N HIS A 92 11.15 -22.80 9.93
CA HIS A 92 10.98 -24.25 9.76
C HIS A 92 9.55 -24.55 9.29
N HIS A 93 8.54 -23.98 9.92
CA HIS A 93 7.13 -24.24 9.64
C HIS A 93 6.62 -23.78 8.25
N LEU A 94 7.43 -23.05 7.48
CA LEU A 94 7.10 -22.54 6.15
C LEU A 94 7.74 -23.40 5.06
N VAL A 95 6.96 -23.74 4.02
CA VAL A 95 7.47 -24.44 2.84
C VAL A 95 7.21 -23.62 1.58
N PHE A 96 8.27 -23.24 0.88
CA PHE A 96 8.20 -22.44 -0.34
C PHE A 96 7.99 -23.30 -1.58
N GLY A 97 7.01 -22.95 -2.42
CA GLY A 97 6.86 -23.42 -3.79
C GLY A 97 7.15 -22.26 -4.74
N ILE A 98 8.34 -22.25 -5.34
CA ILE A 98 8.79 -21.17 -6.21
C ILE A 98 8.51 -21.52 -7.67
N ALA A 99 7.71 -20.70 -8.35
CA ALA A 99 7.43 -20.86 -9.76
C ALA A 99 8.59 -20.33 -10.59
N ALA A 100 9.12 -21.18 -11.47
CA ALA A 100 10.21 -20.79 -12.36
C ALA A 100 9.99 -21.31 -13.78
N SER A 101 10.85 -20.89 -14.71
CA SER A 101 10.93 -21.47 -16.05
C SER A 101 12.37 -21.81 -16.41
N ALA A 102 12.59 -22.94 -17.09
CA ALA A 102 13.91 -23.39 -17.50
C ALA A 102 14.61 -22.36 -18.39
N ARG A 103 13.84 -21.61 -19.18
CA ARG A 103 14.33 -20.55 -20.06
C ARG A 103 14.98 -19.39 -19.31
N LEU A 104 14.41 -18.98 -18.17
CA LEU A 104 14.86 -17.81 -17.40
C LEU A 104 15.73 -18.20 -16.19
N TRP A 105 15.84 -19.50 -15.91
CA TRP A 105 16.44 -20.06 -14.71
C TRP A 105 17.87 -19.57 -14.46
N GLU A 106 18.74 -19.62 -15.45
CA GLU A 106 20.16 -19.26 -15.28
C GLU A 106 20.36 -17.81 -14.83
N HIS A 107 19.46 -16.90 -15.24
CA HIS A 107 19.48 -15.52 -14.80
C HIS A 107 18.79 -15.34 -13.45
N ARG A 108 17.54 -15.81 -13.32
CA ARG A 108 16.66 -15.51 -12.18
C ARG A 108 17.02 -16.24 -10.90
N LYS A 109 17.68 -17.41 -10.98
CA LYS A 109 18.19 -18.11 -9.79
C LYS A 109 19.13 -17.24 -8.94
N ASN A 110 19.78 -16.25 -9.55
CA ASN A 110 20.66 -15.32 -8.83
C ASN A 110 19.89 -14.39 -7.89
N TYR A 111 18.59 -14.14 -8.11
CA TYR A 111 17.76 -13.42 -7.15
C TYR A 111 17.45 -14.30 -5.94
N ILE A 112 17.09 -15.56 -6.17
CA ILE A 112 16.75 -16.54 -5.13
C ILE A 112 17.93 -16.74 -4.17
N LYS A 113 19.17 -16.88 -4.68
CA LYS A 113 20.40 -17.01 -3.87
C LYS A 113 20.59 -15.88 -2.85
N LEU A 114 20.00 -14.71 -3.06
CA LEU A 114 20.20 -13.56 -2.18
C LEU A 114 19.36 -13.63 -0.91
N TRP A 115 18.17 -14.22 -0.95
CA TRP A 115 17.25 -14.30 0.18
C TRP A 115 17.04 -15.71 0.71
N TRP A 116 17.26 -16.74 -0.11
CA TRP A 116 17.21 -18.12 0.33
C TRP A 116 18.31 -18.43 1.34
N LYS A 117 17.95 -19.16 2.39
CA LYS A 117 18.89 -19.64 3.42
C LYS A 117 18.95 -21.16 3.36
N PRO A 118 20.02 -21.73 2.75
CA PRO A 118 20.24 -23.17 2.78
C PRO A 118 20.21 -23.70 4.21
N GLN A 119 19.71 -24.92 4.42
CA GLN A 119 19.60 -25.60 5.72
C GLN A 119 18.58 -25.00 6.71
N GLU A 120 18.28 -23.70 6.66
CA GLU A 120 17.24 -23.07 7.51
C GLU A 120 15.84 -23.12 6.88
N MET A 121 15.76 -23.04 5.54
CA MET A 121 14.50 -22.95 4.80
C MET A 121 14.19 -24.24 4.06
N ARG A 122 12.89 -24.51 3.88
CA ARG A 122 12.36 -25.72 3.21
C ARG A 122 11.49 -25.31 2.04
N GLY A 123 11.58 -26.02 0.92
CA GLY A 123 10.86 -25.65 -0.29
C GLY A 123 11.37 -26.31 -1.56
N THR A 124 10.84 -25.88 -2.69
CA THR A 124 11.16 -26.42 -4.02
C THR A 124 10.95 -25.36 -5.09
N VAL A 125 11.87 -25.30 -6.05
CA VAL A 125 11.69 -24.58 -7.31
C VAL A 125 11.04 -25.51 -8.34
N TRP A 126 9.92 -25.08 -8.92
CA TRP A 126 9.15 -25.85 -9.89
C TRP A 126 9.34 -25.31 -11.30
N LEU A 127 9.98 -26.10 -12.16
CA LEU A 127 10.27 -25.79 -13.55
C LEU A 127 9.35 -26.54 -14.53
N ASP A 128 9.28 -26.01 -15.76
CA ASP A 128 8.64 -26.67 -16.90
C ASP A 128 9.50 -27.74 -17.56
N LYS A 129 10.84 -27.65 -17.44
CA LYS A 129 11.80 -28.57 -18.05
C LYS A 129 13.06 -28.71 -17.19
N THR A 130 13.82 -29.77 -17.42
CA THR A 130 15.13 -29.98 -16.79
C THR A 130 16.12 -28.89 -17.17
N VAL A 131 17.02 -28.56 -16.24
CA VAL A 131 18.09 -27.58 -16.38
C VAL A 131 19.40 -28.21 -15.97
N ALA A 132 20.52 -27.66 -16.45
CA ALA A 132 21.84 -28.18 -16.12
C ALA A 132 22.19 -27.90 -14.65
N ASN A 133 22.71 -28.92 -13.96
CA ASN A 133 23.26 -28.76 -12.62
C ASN A 133 24.52 -27.90 -12.66
N ARG A 134 24.64 -26.98 -11.70
CA ARG A 134 25.82 -26.14 -11.49
C ARG A 134 26.42 -26.39 -10.12
N SER A 135 27.69 -26.03 -9.96
CA SER A 135 28.43 -26.20 -8.70
C SER A 135 27.82 -25.43 -7.52
N ASP A 136 27.14 -24.31 -7.81
CA ASP A 136 26.53 -23.43 -6.80
C ASP A 136 25.05 -23.71 -6.53
N ASP A 137 24.50 -24.81 -7.04
CA ASP A 137 23.10 -25.20 -6.82
C ASP A 137 22.82 -25.60 -5.36
N HIS A 138 23.84 -25.91 -4.57
CA HIS A 138 23.73 -26.13 -3.12
C HIS A 138 23.27 -24.88 -2.34
N LEU A 139 23.34 -23.70 -2.96
CA LEU A 139 22.85 -22.43 -2.41
C LEU A 139 21.38 -22.15 -2.74
N LEU A 140 20.72 -23.04 -3.49
CA LEU A 140 19.35 -22.89 -3.98
C LEU A 140 18.42 -23.93 -3.32
N PRO A 141 17.10 -23.69 -3.34
CA PRO A 141 16.15 -24.75 -3.03
C PRO A 141 16.25 -25.89 -4.06
N PRO A 142 15.90 -27.13 -3.67
CA PRO A 142 15.82 -28.24 -4.61
C PRO A 142 14.92 -27.92 -5.81
N VAL A 143 15.32 -28.39 -6.99
CA VAL A 143 14.58 -28.19 -8.24
C VAL A 143 13.76 -29.43 -8.57
N LYS A 144 12.50 -29.23 -8.98
CA LYS A 144 11.60 -30.28 -9.50
C LYS A 144 10.90 -29.83 -10.77
N ILE A 145 10.45 -30.80 -11.56
CA ILE A 145 9.64 -30.55 -12.76
C ILE A 145 8.17 -30.73 -12.39
N SER A 146 7.35 -29.76 -12.80
CA SER A 146 5.90 -29.85 -12.59
C SER A 146 5.32 -31.08 -13.29
N CYS A 147 4.30 -31.68 -12.68
CA CYS A 147 3.59 -32.82 -13.27
C CYS A 147 2.94 -32.48 -14.62
N ASP A 148 2.66 -33.50 -15.44
CA ASP A 148 1.96 -33.32 -16.70
C ASP A 148 0.57 -32.69 -16.50
N THR A 149 0.28 -31.69 -17.32
CA THR A 149 -0.97 -30.94 -17.34
C THR A 149 -1.76 -31.12 -18.62
N SER A 150 -1.30 -31.95 -19.58
CA SER A 150 -1.91 -32.15 -20.91
C SER A 150 -3.42 -32.40 -20.89
N LYS A 151 -3.93 -33.07 -19.85
CA LYS A 151 -5.36 -33.35 -19.62
C LYS A 151 -6.24 -32.09 -19.43
N PHE A 152 -5.65 -30.94 -19.10
CA PHE A 152 -6.39 -29.70 -18.86
C PHE A 152 -6.55 -28.89 -20.14
N LYS A 153 -7.79 -28.46 -20.40
CA LYS A 153 -8.10 -27.54 -21.50
C LYS A 153 -7.70 -26.12 -21.13
N TYR A 154 -7.17 -25.38 -22.10
CA TYR A 154 -6.86 -23.96 -21.98
C TYR A 154 -7.48 -23.21 -23.16
N LYS A 155 -8.36 -22.25 -22.88
CA LYS A 155 -9.16 -21.55 -23.90
C LYS A 155 -8.86 -20.04 -23.97
N ASN A 156 -8.05 -19.51 -23.07
CA ASN A 156 -7.73 -18.08 -23.08
C ASN A 156 -6.76 -17.75 -24.22
N LEU A 157 -7.11 -16.78 -25.06
CA LEU A 157 -6.31 -16.43 -26.25
C LEU A 157 -5.11 -15.51 -25.96
N LYS A 158 -5.07 -14.88 -24.78
CA LYS A 158 -4.03 -13.89 -24.41
C LYS A 158 -2.99 -14.43 -23.44
N GLY A 159 -3.35 -15.37 -22.56
CA GLY A 159 -2.42 -15.95 -21.58
C GLY A 159 -1.65 -17.15 -22.13
N HIS A 160 -0.87 -17.80 -21.27
CA HIS A 160 -0.03 -18.94 -21.64
C HIS A 160 -0.43 -20.24 -20.93
N TYR A 161 -0.34 -21.37 -21.63
CA TYR A 161 -0.72 -22.69 -21.11
C TYR A 161 0.01 -23.08 -19.80
N SER A 162 1.25 -22.60 -19.62
CA SER A 162 2.04 -22.83 -18.40
C SER A 162 1.37 -22.33 -17.12
N ALA A 163 0.40 -21.42 -17.20
CA ALA A 163 -0.40 -20.98 -16.05
C ALA A 163 -1.05 -22.15 -15.30
N ILE A 164 -1.41 -23.23 -16.01
CA ILE A 164 -2.00 -24.42 -15.40
C ILE A 164 -1.02 -25.10 -14.45
N ARG A 165 0.22 -25.37 -14.89
CA ARG A 165 1.22 -25.99 -14.00
C ARG A 165 1.58 -25.09 -12.82
N ILE A 166 1.68 -23.78 -13.04
CA ILE A 166 2.03 -22.82 -11.98
C ILE A 166 0.94 -22.81 -10.91
N SER A 167 -0.34 -22.82 -11.31
CA SER A 167 -1.45 -22.89 -10.35
C SER A 167 -1.42 -24.15 -9.46
N ARG A 168 -0.76 -25.24 -9.89
CA ARG A 168 -0.70 -26.50 -9.13
C ARG A 168 0.47 -26.59 -8.17
N ILE A 169 1.38 -25.62 -8.14
CA ILE A 169 2.62 -25.66 -7.34
C ILE A 169 2.36 -25.91 -5.85
N VAL A 170 1.35 -25.27 -5.25
CA VAL A 170 1.03 -25.49 -3.83
C VAL A 170 0.63 -26.94 -3.57
N SER A 171 -0.27 -27.49 -4.40
CA SER A 171 -0.71 -28.89 -4.29
C SER A 171 0.41 -29.88 -4.61
N GLU A 172 1.28 -29.58 -5.57
CA GLU A 172 2.44 -30.41 -5.91
C GLU A 172 3.48 -30.39 -4.78
N THR A 173 3.69 -29.23 -4.14
CA THR A 173 4.56 -29.08 -2.97
C THR A 173 4.00 -29.83 -1.75
N LEU A 174 2.69 -29.76 -1.52
CA LEU A 174 2.02 -30.54 -0.47
C LEU A 174 2.26 -32.05 -0.62
N ARG A 175 2.20 -32.58 -1.85
CA ARG A 175 2.40 -34.01 -2.14
C ARG A 175 3.83 -34.50 -1.85
N LEU A 176 4.79 -33.60 -1.66
CA LEU A 176 6.14 -33.98 -1.24
C LEU A 176 6.20 -34.46 0.21
N GLY A 177 5.15 -34.25 1.01
CA GLY A 177 5.02 -34.85 2.34
C GLY A 177 5.94 -34.24 3.39
N PHE A 178 6.26 -32.94 3.30
CA PHE A 178 6.97 -32.24 4.36
C PHE A 178 6.22 -32.34 5.69
N GLU A 179 6.95 -32.68 6.75
CA GLU A 179 6.42 -32.75 8.11
C GLU A 179 6.43 -31.39 8.79
N ASP A 180 5.56 -31.22 9.79
CA ASP A 180 5.48 -30.02 10.62
C ASP A 180 5.39 -28.72 9.79
N VAL A 181 4.44 -28.70 8.86
CA VAL A 181 4.17 -27.54 8.00
C VAL A 181 2.94 -26.81 8.48
N ARG A 182 3.06 -25.50 8.66
CA ARG A 182 1.95 -24.60 8.99
C ARG A 182 1.49 -23.81 7.78
N TRP A 183 2.43 -23.42 6.91
CA TRP A 183 2.17 -22.55 5.78
C TRP A 183 2.91 -23.01 4.52
N PHE A 184 2.20 -23.06 3.40
CA PHE A 184 2.81 -23.11 2.07
C PHE A 184 2.88 -21.70 1.49
N VAL A 185 4.04 -21.31 1.01
CA VAL A 185 4.29 -19.97 0.45
C VAL A 185 4.56 -20.13 -1.05
N MET A 186 3.81 -19.43 -1.89
CA MET A 186 4.04 -19.37 -3.33
C MET A 186 4.71 -18.03 -3.69
N GLY A 187 5.62 -18.06 -4.65
CA GLY A 187 6.20 -16.87 -5.27
C GLY A 187 6.91 -17.19 -6.58
N ASP A 188 7.20 -16.16 -7.38
CA ASP A 188 7.90 -16.30 -8.65
C ASP A 188 9.44 -16.17 -8.50
N ASP A 189 10.18 -16.69 -9.49
CA ASP A 189 11.65 -16.69 -9.52
C ASP A 189 12.31 -15.30 -9.67
N ASP A 190 11.55 -14.27 -10.02
CA ASP A 190 11.95 -12.85 -9.99
C ASP A 190 11.33 -12.06 -8.82
N THR A 191 11.05 -12.76 -7.72
CA THR A 191 10.57 -12.17 -6.45
C THR A 191 11.65 -12.26 -5.37
N TYR A 192 11.86 -11.16 -4.66
CA TYR A 192 12.74 -11.12 -3.48
C TYR A 192 11.90 -11.12 -2.21
N PHE A 193 12.07 -12.13 -1.35
CA PHE A 193 11.37 -12.22 -0.07
C PHE A 193 12.25 -11.72 1.09
N VAL A 194 11.60 -11.23 2.15
CA VAL A 194 12.18 -10.99 3.49
C VAL A 194 11.59 -12.04 4.45
N PRO A 195 12.19 -13.25 4.55
CA PRO A 195 11.57 -14.39 5.22
C PRO A 195 11.24 -14.14 6.70
N GLU A 196 12.06 -13.36 7.39
CA GLU A 196 11.83 -13.02 8.81
C GLU A 196 10.57 -12.17 8.98
N ASN A 197 10.27 -11.28 8.02
CA ASN A 197 9.05 -10.47 8.06
C ASN A 197 7.84 -11.31 7.68
N LEU A 198 7.98 -12.26 6.75
CA LEU A 198 6.93 -13.22 6.43
C LEU A 198 6.55 -14.05 7.67
N VAL A 199 7.52 -14.56 8.43
CA VAL A 199 7.25 -15.29 9.68
C VAL A 199 6.52 -14.42 10.70
N ARG A 200 6.93 -13.16 10.89
CA ARG A 200 6.25 -12.22 11.78
C ARG A 200 4.78 -12.06 11.41
N VAL A 201 4.50 -11.88 10.12
CA VAL A 201 3.14 -11.70 9.62
C VAL A 201 2.30 -12.96 9.79
N LEU A 202 2.82 -14.12 9.40
CA LEU A 202 2.09 -15.39 9.50
C LEU A 202 1.90 -15.86 10.96
N SER A 203 2.74 -15.39 11.88
CA SER A 203 2.59 -15.69 13.33
C SER A 203 1.35 -15.04 13.95
N LYS A 204 0.73 -14.05 13.29
CA LYS A 204 -0.51 -13.40 13.75
C LYS A 204 -1.74 -14.31 13.60
N TYR A 205 -1.66 -15.31 12.74
CA TYR A 205 -2.81 -16.11 12.32
C TYR A 205 -2.76 -17.53 12.90
N ASP A 206 -3.91 -18.05 13.32
CA ASP A 206 -4.04 -19.46 13.69
C ASP A 206 -3.91 -20.34 12.44
N HIS A 207 -2.75 -20.98 12.29
CA HIS A 207 -2.42 -21.84 11.16
C HIS A 207 -3.29 -23.09 11.01
N ASN A 208 -4.14 -23.40 12.01
CA ASN A 208 -5.11 -24.49 11.94
C ASN A 208 -6.42 -24.07 11.24
N GLN A 209 -6.61 -22.78 10.96
CA GLN A 209 -7.75 -22.28 10.20
C GLN A 209 -7.43 -22.13 8.72
N LEU A 210 -8.47 -21.96 7.89
CA LEU A 210 -8.37 -21.84 6.44
C LEU A 210 -8.02 -20.41 6.01
N TYR A 211 -6.72 -20.11 5.95
CA TYR A 211 -6.22 -18.81 5.53
C TYR A 211 -5.57 -18.84 4.14
N TYR A 212 -5.97 -17.86 3.30
CA TYR A 212 -5.33 -17.44 2.06
C TYR A 212 -4.86 -15.99 2.22
N ILE A 213 -3.54 -15.78 2.36
CA ILE A 213 -2.94 -14.51 2.77
C ILE A 213 -2.02 -14.00 1.66
N GLY A 214 -2.18 -12.75 1.25
CA GLY A 214 -1.35 -12.12 0.24
C GLY A 214 -1.78 -10.68 -0.02
N SER A 215 -1.50 -10.13 -1.19
CA SER A 215 -1.95 -8.78 -1.54
C SER A 215 -2.32 -8.64 -3.01
N LEU A 216 -2.90 -7.49 -3.32
CA LEU A 216 -3.32 -7.08 -4.64
C LEU A 216 -2.14 -6.55 -5.47
N SER A 217 -2.41 -6.28 -6.74
CA SER A 217 -1.52 -5.48 -7.57
C SER A 217 -1.62 -3.99 -7.22
N GLU A 218 -0.51 -3.28 -7.32
CA GLU A 218 -0.46 -1.82 -7.30
C GLU A 218 -1.23 -1.20 -8.48
N SER A 219 -1.51 -1.98 -9.54
CA SER A 219 -2.30 -1.53 -10.69
C SER A 219 -3.81 -1.70 -10.47
N HIS A 220 -4.53 -0.58 -10.47
CA HIS A 220 -5.99 -0.54 -10.35
C HIS A 220 -6.69 -1.36 -11.44
N LEU A 221 -6.23 -1.21 -12.68
CA LEU A 221 -6.82 -1.88 -13.85
C LEU A 221 -6.55 -3.39 -13.84
N GLN A 222 -5.38 -3.83 -13.37
CA GLN A 222 -5.14 -5.26 -13.18
C GLN A 222 -6.13 -5.84 -12.18
N ASN A 223 -6.36 -5.16 -11.03
CA ASN A 223 -7.30 -5.64 -10.02
C ASN A 223 -8.76 -5.66 -10.50
N ILE A 224 -9.16 -4.71 -11.37
CA ILE A 224 -10.49 -4.75 -12.02
C ILE A 224 -10.60 -5.92 -13.00
N HIS A 225 -9.56 -6.16 -13.80
CA HIS A 225 -9.59 -7.20 -14.82
C HIS A 225 -9.53 -8.62 -14.24
N PHE A 226 -8.83 -8.80 -13.11
CA PHE A 226 -8.70 -10.08 -12.43
C PHE A 226 -9.61 -10.16 -11.21
N SER A 227 -9.20 -9.60 -10.06
CA SER A 227 -10.06 -9.50 -8.88
C SER A 227 -9.39 -8.69 -7.76
N TYR A 228 -10.18 -7.93 -7.00
CA TYR A 228 -9.80 -7.35 -5.70
C TYR A 228 -9.79 -8.36 -4.54
N GLY A 229 -10.14 -9.62 -4.81
CA GLY A 229 -10.10 -10.77 -3.90
C GLY A 229 -9.04 -11.81 -4.24
N MET A 230 -8.16 -11.54 -5.22
CA MET A 230 -7.07 -12.44 -5.63
C MET A 230 -5.74 -11.96 -5.06
N ALA A 231 -4.96 -12.85 -4.45
CA ALA A 231 -3.54 -12.56 -4.22
C ALA A 231 -2.76 -12.73 -5.53
N TYR A 232 -1.93 -11.76 -5.86
CA TYR A 232 -1.05 -11.85 -7.02
C TYR A 232 0.16 -12.72 -6.69
N GLY A 233 0.40 -13.75 -7.50
CA GLY A 233 1.40 -14.79 -7.27
C GLY A 233 2.82 -14.28 -7.36
N GLY A 234 3.07 -13.28 -8.21
CA GLY A 234 4.37 -12.61 -8.29
C GLY A 234 4.73 -11.92 -6.97
N GLY A 235 3.82 -11.14 -6.38
CA GLY A 235 3.97 -10.59 -5.04
C GLY A 235 4.07 -11.67 -3.96
N GLY A 236 3.59 -12.87 -4.25
CA GLY A 236 3.61 -14.02 -3.36
C GLY A 236 2.40 -14.07 -2.45
N PHE A 237 2.08 -15.28 -2.00
CA PHE A 237 1.00 -15.52 -1.05
C PHE A 237 1.29 -16.75 -0.19
N ALA A 238 0.63 -16.82 0.97
CA ALA A 238 0.69 -17.94 1.87
C ALA A 238 -0.68 -18.61 2.01
N ILE A 239 -0.68 -19.94 2.07
CA ILE A 239 -1.84 -20.79 2.30
C ILE A 239 -1.56 -21.65 3.53
N SER A 240 -2.46 -21.60 4.50
CA SER A 240 -2.43 -22.48 5.69
C SER A 240 -2.44 -23.97 5.29
N TYR A 241 -1.80 -24.82 6.08
CA TYR A 241 -1.71 -26.25 5.80
C TYR A 241 -3.08 -26.94 5.60
N PRO A 242 -4.13 -26.67 6.42
CA PRO A 242 -5.46 -27.22 6.19
C PRO A 242 -6.09 -26.76 4.87
N LEU A 243 -5.90 -25.49 4.48
CA LEU A 243 -6.39 -24.98 3.20
C LEU A 243 -5.64 -25.59 2.02
N ALA A 244 -4.33 -25.81 2.11
CA ALA A 244 -3.58 -26.51 1.06
C ALA A 244 -4.12 -27.94 0.85
N LYS A 245 -4.46 -28.66 1.93
CA LYS A 245 -5.12 -29.98 1.85
C LYS A 245 -6.50 -29.90 1.18
N ALA A 246 -7.31 -28.90 1.53
CA ALA A 246 -8.62 -28.70 0.91
C ALA A 246 -8.50 -28.39 -0.59
N LEU A 247 -7.60 -27.47 -0.96
CA LEU A 247 -7.28 -27.12 -2.34
C LEU A 247 -6.85 -28.35 -3.14
N ALA A 248 -5.87 -29.12 -2.65
CA ALA A 248 -5.34 -30.27 -3.38
C ALA A 248 -6.39 -31.35 -3.70
N LYS A 249 -7.44 -31.50 -2.89
CA LYS A 249 -8.54 -32.45 -3.11
C LYS A 249 -9.48 -32.05 -4.26
N MET A 250 -9.55 -30.76 -4.60
CA MET A 250 -10.54 -30.22 -5.53
C MET A 250 -9.93 -29.47 -6.73
N GLN A 251 -8.67 -29.06 -6.64
CA GLN A 251 -8.02 -28.14 -7.57
C GLN A 251 -8.07 -28.61 -9.03
N ASP A 252 -7.79 -29.88 -9.30
CA ASP A 252 -7.85 -30.41 -10.68
C ASP A 252 -9.26 -30.24 -11.29
N ARG A 253 -10.34 -30.46 -10.51
CA ARG A 253 -11.72 -30.25 -10.99
C ARG A 253 -12.05 -28.77 -11.17
N CYS A 254 -11.56 -27.91 -10.28
CA CYS A 254 -11.69 -26.45 -10.41
C CYS A 254 -11.02 -25.94 -11.69
N ILE A 255 -9.76 -26.31 -11.95
CA ILE A 255 -9.04 -25.91 -13.16
C ILE A 255 -9.80 -26.32 -14.44
N GLN A 256 -10.40 -27.52 -14.45
CA GLN A 256 -11.21 -28.01 -15.57
C GLN A 256 -12.48 -27.19 -15.82
N ARG A 257 -13.12 -26.65 -14.76
CA ARG A 257 -14.30 -25.78 -14.88
C ARG A 257 -13.98 -24.41 -15.45
N TYR A 258 -12.76 -23.93 -15.26
CA TYR A 258 -12.37 -22.57 -15.62
C TYR A 258 -11.33 -22.47 -16.75
N PRO A 259 -11.47 -23.16 -17.89
CA PRO A 259 -10.42 -23.20 -18.92
C PRO A 259 -10.13 -21.84 -19.57
N GLY A 260 -11.04 -20.86 -19.44
CA GLY A 260 -10.93 -19.51 -20.00
C GLY A 260 -10.14 -18.50 -19.16
N LEU A 261 -9.77 -18.81 -17.92
CA LEU A 261 -9.01 -17.89 -17.07
C LEU A 261 -7.59 -17.64 -17.59
N TYR A 262 -7.03 -16.46 -17.30
CA TYR A 262 -5.80 -15.98 -17.93
C TYR A 262 -4.53 -16.60 -17.32
N GLY A 263 -4.36 -16.43 -16.01
CA GLY A 263 -3.11 -16.72 -15.31
C GLY A 263 -3.24 -17.85 -14.30
N SER A 264 -2.15 -18.14 -13.60
CA SER A 264 -2.15 -19.08 -12.46
C SER A 264 -2.96 -18.54 -11.29
N ASP A 265 -2.83 -17.24 -11.03
CA ASP A 265 -3.34 -16.60 -9.83
C ASP A 265 -4.87 -16.49 -9.88
N ASP A 266 -5.38 -16.15 -11.07
CA ASP A 266 -6.79 -16.15 -11.41
C ASP A 266 -7.43 -17.53 -11.15
N ARG A 267 -6.69 -18.61 -11.45
CA ARG A 267 -7.13 -19.99 -11.21
C ARG A 267 -7.08 -20.35 -9.73
N ILE A 268 -6.05 -19.95 -9.01
CA ILE A 268 -5.99 -20.12 -7.55
C ILE A 268 -7.17 -19.41 -6.91
N HIS A 269 -7.40 -18.14 -7.26
CA HIS A 269 -8.52 -17.35 -6.76
C HIS A 269 -9.88 -17.99 -7.06
N ALA A 270 -10.09 -18.50 -8.29
CA ALA A 270 -11.32 -19.22 -8.62
C ALA A 270 -11.52 -20.46 -7.73
N CYS A 271 -10.46 -21.22 -7.44
CA CYS A 271 -10.56 -22.35 -6.52
C CYS A 271 -10.78 -21.93 -5.06
N MET A 272 -10.20 -20.80 -4.62
CA MET A 272 -10.47 -20.24 -3.30
C MET A 272 -11.92 -19.79 -3.17
N ALA A 273 -12.48 -19.19 -4.22
CA ALA A 273 -13.89 -18.79 -4.26
C ALA A 273 -14.82 -20.00 -4.20
N GLU A 274 -14.52 -21.11 -4.90
CA GLU A 274 -15.28 -22.35 -4.76
C GLU A 274 -15.20 -22.97 -3.34
N LEU A 275 -14.07 -22.79 -2.66
CA LEU A 275 -13.89 -23.20 -1.26
C LEU A 275 -14.52 -22.22 -0.27
N GLY A 276 -15.02 -21.07 -0.72
CA GLY A 276 -15.59 -20.02 0.12
C GLY A 276 -14.55 -19.27 0.97
N ILE A 277 -13.28 -19.26 0.56
CA ILE A 277 -12.19 -18.65 1.33
C ILE A 277 -11.80 -17.29 0.73
N PRO A 278 -11.98 -16.18 1.47
CA PRO A 278 -11.59 -14.86 1.00
C PRO A 278 -10.08 -14.62 1.14
N LEU A 279 -9.58 -13.66 0.36
CA LEU A 279 -8.23 -13.13 0.54
C LEU A 279 -8.13 -12.33 1.84
N THR A 280 -7.18 -12.71 2.68
CA THR A 280 -6.68 -11.91 3.80
C THR A 280 -5.54 -11.03 3.30
N LYS A 281 -5.74 -9.70 3.30
CA LYS A 281 -4.80 -8.75 2.71
C LYS A 281 -3.69 -8.37 3.69
N GLU A 282 -2.44 -8.54 3.27
CA GLU A 282 -1.25 -8.10 3.99
C GLU A 282 -0.45 -7.11 3.13
N PRO A 283 -0.34 -5.82 3.50
CA PRO A 283 0.21 -4.77 2.63
C PRO A 283 1.69 -4.93 2.26
N GLY A 284 2.43 -5.83 2.91
CA GLY A 284 3.85 -6.06 2.68
C GLY A 284 4.18 -6.96 1.49
N PHE A 285 3.18 -7.65 0.91
CA PHE A 285 3.37 -8.37 -0.34
C PHE A 285 3.20 -7.41 -1.52
N HIS A 286 4.22 -7.27 -2.36
CA HIS A 286 4.20 -6.33 -3.48
C HIS A 286 4.38 -7.02 -4.82
N GLN A 287 3.38 -6.90 -5.68
CA GLN A 287 3.41 -7.35 -7.07
C GLN A 287 4.22 -6.38 -7.95
N TYR A 288 4.16 -5.08 -7.68
CA TYR A 288 4.77 -4.02 -8.47
C TYR A 288 4.56 -4.19 -9.99
N ASP A 289 3.29 -4.33 -10.41
CA ASP A 289 2.89 -4.18 -11.83
C ASP A 289 2.97 -2.70 -12.27
N VAL A 290 4.19 -2.17 -12.21
CA VAL A 290 4.57 -0.80 -12.53
C VAL A 290 5.89 -0.82 -13.32
N TYR A 291 6.19 0.26 -14.01
CA TYR A 291 7.46 0.43 -14.73
C TYR A 291 8.28 1.59 -14.15
N GLY A 292 9.60 1.54 -14.31
CA GLY A 292 10.49 2.62 -13.91
C GLY A 292 11.01 2.47 -12.48
N SER A 293 11.09 3.58 -11.74
CA SER A 293 11.74 3.62 -10.43
C SER A 293 10.74 3.40 -9.30
N LEU A 294 11.02 2.41 -8.45
CA LEU A 294 10.26 2.14 -7.22
C LEU A 294 10.54 3.12 -6.07
N LEU A 295 11.37 4.16 -6.30
CA LEU A 295 11.79 5.11 -5.26
C LEU A 295 10.61 5.63 -4.44
N GLY A 296 9.55 6.12 -5.07
CA GLY A 296 8.38 6.65 -4.36
C GLY A 296 7.65 5.62 -3.51
N LEU A 297 7.50 4.39 -4.01
CA LEU A 297 6.80 3.29 -3.33
C LEU A 297 7.59 2.78 -2.13
N LEU A 298 8.89 2.52 -2.31
CA LEU A 298 9.75 1.99 -1.26
C LEU A 298 10.11 3.06 -0.21
N SER A 299 10.16 4.34 -0.60
CA SER A 299 10.44 5.44 0.35
C SER A 299 9.25 5.79 1.24
N SER A 300 8.04 5.46 0.80
CA SER A 300 6.78 5.73 1.49
C SER A 300 6.03 4.42 1.68
N HIS A 301 6.78 3.37 2.03
CA HIS A 301 6.21 2.04 2.23
C HIS A 301 5.13 2.11 3.32
N PRO A 302 3.99 1.41 3.17
CA PRO A 302 2.94 1.37 4.19
C PRO A 302 3.47 0.96 5.56
N VAL A 303 2.74 1.31 6.62
CA VAL A 303 3.04 0.88 8.00
C VAL A 303 2.74 -0.61 8.19
N ALA A 304 3.60 -1.43 7.60
CA ALA A 304 3.57 -2.89 7.60
C ALA A 304 4.99 -3.43 7.36
N PRO A 305 5.32 -4.65 7.79
CA PRO A 305 6.59 -5.28 7.41
C PRO A 305 6.67 -5.45 5.89
N LEU A 306 7.78 -5.07 5.26
CA LEU A 306 8.05 -5.44 3.87
C LEU A 306 8.25 -6.95 3.79
N ILE A 307 7.46 -7.65 2.97
CA ILE A 307 7.51 -9.11 2.84
C ILE A 307 8.16 -9.51 1.52
N SER A 308 7.81 -8.84 0.41
CA SER A 308 8.31 -9.19 -0.91
C SER A 308 8.40 -7.98 -1.85
N ILE A 309 9.29 -8.08 -2.83
CA ILE A 309 9.42 -7.14 -3.96
C ILE A 309 9.36 -7.98 -5.23
N HIS A 310 8.31 -7.79 -6.03
CA HIS A 310 8.15 -8.46 -7.31
C HIS A 310 8.46 -7.56 -8.52
N HIS A 311 8.55 -8.28 -9.63
CA HIS A 311 8.86 -7.95 -11.00
C HIS A 311 10.21 -7.29 -11.18
N LEU A 312 11.22 -7.87 -10.52
CA LEU A 312 12.60 -7.40 -10.56
C LEU A 312 13.09 -7.20 -11.99
N ASP A 313 12.72 -8.07 -12.93
CA ASP A 313 13.13 -7.95 -14.34
C ASP A 313 12.48 -6.76 -15.10
N VAL A 314 11.35 -6.25 -14.61
CA VAL A 314 10.60 -5.14 -15.22
C VAL A 314 10.97 -3.80 -14.60
N VAL A 315 11.01 -3.73 -13.27
CA VAL A 315 11.32 -2.49 -12.54
C VAL A 315 12.81 -2.15 -12.63
N GLY A 316 13.15 -0.88 -12.48
CA GLY A 316 14.55 -0.45 -12.41
C GLY A 316 15.26 -0.96 -11.13
N PRO A 317 16.60 -1.03 -11.11
CA PRO A 317 17.34 -1.31 -9.88
C PRO A 317 16.95 -0.32 -8.76
N ILE A 318 16.72 -0.83 -7.55
CA ILE A 318 16.27 0.00 -6.43
C ILE A 318 17.34 0.99 -5.95
N PHE A 319 18.63 0.71 -6.21
CA PHE A 319 19.75 1.61 -5.96
C PHE A 319 20.35 2.13 -7.29
N PRO A 320 20.82 3.39 -7.34
CA PRO A 320 21.41 3.95 -8.55
C PRO A 320 22.79 3.35 -8.85
N ASN A 321 23.18 3.38 -10.13
CA ASN A 321 24.51 3.00 -10.64
C ASN A 321 24.94 1.56 -10.34
N VAL A 322 24.00 0.66 -10.08
CA VAL A 322 24.24 -0.77 -9.84
C VAL A 322 23.20 -1.60 -10.59
N ASN A 323 23.52 -2.86 -10.87
CA ASN A 323 22.54 -3.78 -11.44
C ASN A 323 21.58 -4.32 -10.35
N ARG A 324 20.55 -5.06 -10.76
CA ARG A 324 19.50 -5.58 -9.86
C ARG A 324 20.04 -6.49 -8.77
N VAL A 325 20.94 -7.41 -9.11
CA VAL A 325 21.56 -8.34 -8.16
C VAL A 325 22.40 -7.58 -7.14
N GLN A 326 23.24 -6.63 -7.58
CA GLN A 326 24.03 -5.76 -6.71
C GLN A 326 23.14 -4.89 -5.80
N ALA A 327 22.02 -4.38 -6.33
CA ALA A 327 21.06 -3.61 -5.55
C ALA A 327 20.46 -4.44 -4.41
N LEU A 328 20.08 -5.70 -4.68
CA LEU A 328 19.54 -6.61 -3.69
C LEU A 328 20.61 -7.12 -2.70
N GLN A 329 21.86 -7.28 -3.14
CA GLN A 329 22.99 -7.55 -2.24
C GLN A 329 23.19 -6.42 -1.24
N ARG A 330 23.07 -5.16 -1.70
CA ARG A 330 23.12 -3.98 -0.83
C ARG A 330 21.94 -3.93 0.14
N LEU A 331 20.73 -4.27 -0.31
CA LEU A 331 19.54 -4.34 0.53
C LEU A 331 19.64 -5.42 1.63
N LYS A 332 20.36 -6.52 1.37
CA LYS A 332 20.57 -7.59 2.35
C LYS A 332 21.25 -7.11 3.64
N VAL A 333 22.09 -6.06 3.56
CA VAL A 333 22.83 -5.53 4.71
C VAL A 333 21.88 -5.00 5.80
N PRO A 334 21.04 -3.98 5.56
CA PRO A 334 20.11 -3.48 6.58
C PRO A 334 19.07 -4.52 7.01
N ILE A 335 18.61 -5.40 6.09
CA ILE A 335 17.69 -6.51 6.45
C ILE A 335 18.28 -7.41 7.54
N LYS A 336 19.57 -7.74 7.46
CA LYS A 336 20.25 -8.54 8.49
C LYS A 336 20.36 -7.83 9.83
N LEU A 337 20.36 -6.50 9.85
CA LEU A 337 20.51 -5.71 11.07
C LEU A 337 19.17 -5.51 11.77
N ASP A 338 18.12 -5.20 11.01
CA ASP A 338 16.76 -5.00 11.53
C ASP A 338 15.72 -5.15 10.41
N SER A 339 15.35 -6.39 10.09
CA SER A 339 14.36 -6.67 9.04
C SER A 339 13.01 -6.01 9.31
N ALA A 340 12.63 -5.83 10.58
CA ALA A 340 11.33 -5.30 10.96
C ALA A 340 11.18 -3.82 10.56
N ALA A 341 12.28 -3.07 10.54
CA ALA A 341 12.29 -1.65 10.22
C ALA A 341 12.60 -1.32 8.75
N ILE A 342 12.90 -2.33 7.92
CA ILE A 342 13.29 -2.09 6.53
C ILE A 342 12.19 -1.31 5.79
N MET A 343 12.60 -0.24 5.11
CA MET A 343 11.76 0.70 4.36
C MET A 343 10.69 1.46 5.15
N GLN A 344 10.64 1.30 6.48
CA GLN A 344 9.68 2.05 7.30
C GLN A 344 9.98 3.55 7.22
N GLN A 345 8.93 4.31 6.94
CA GLN A 345 9.00 5.75 6.79
C GLN A 345 8.89 6.45 8.14
N SER A 346 9.82 7.36 8.40
CA SER A 346 9.79 8.33 9.50
C SER A 346 9.94 9.73 8.93
N VAL A 347 9.12 10.67 9.39
CA VAL A 347 9.13 12.06 8.91
C VAL A 347 9.43 12.99 10.07
N CYS A 348 10.30 13.97 9.84
CA CYS A 348 10.65 14.99 10.81
C CYS A 348 11.07 16.28 10.13
N TYR A 349 11.19 17.34 10.91
CA TYR A 349 11.34 18.70 10.41
C TYR A 349 12.60 19.34 10.96
N ASP A 350 13.34 20.00 10.08
CA ASP A 350 14.35 20.97 10.50
C ASP A 350 13.72 22.35 10.48
N LYS A 351 13.26 22.79 11.66
CA LYS A 351 12.58 24.07 11.84
C LYS A 351 13.46 25.27 11.50
N THR A 352 14.77 25.17 11.77
CA THR A 352 15.70 26.30 11.54
C THR A 352 15.93 26.57 10.06
N ARG A 353 15.85 25.53 9.23
CA ARG A 353 16.10 25.61 7.78
C ARG A 353 14.82 25.49 6.96
N SER A 354 13.68 25.30 7.62
CA SER A 354 12.38 25.02 7.00
C SER A 354 12.46 23.84 6.02
N TRP A 355 12.99 22.71 6.48
CA TRP A 355 13.11 21.49 5.67
C TRP A 355 12.25 20.36 6.22
N THR A 356 11.71 19.53 5.31
CA THR A 356 11.12 18.24 5.65
C THR A 356 12.10 17.13 5.34
N ILE A 357 12.29 16.23 6.30
CA ILE A 357 13.17 15.07 6.17
C ILE A 357 12.31 13.82 6.27
N SER A 358 12.40 12.96 5.25
CA SER A 358 11.74 11.65 5.21
C SER A 358 12.80 10.56 5.17
N VAL A 359 12.83 9.72 6.19
CA VAL A 359 13.73 8.58 6.31
C VAL A 359 12.95 7.31 6.00
N SER A 360 13.35 6.59 4.95
CA SER A 360 12.96 5.20 4.72
C SER A 360 14.15 4.33 5.11
N TRP A 361 14.09 3.77 6.33
CA TRP A 361 15.27 3.17 6.96
C TRP A 361 15.77 1.96 6.17
N GLY A 362 17.08 1.92 5.91
CA GLY A 362 17.71 0.89 5.10
C GLY A 362 17.55 1.08 3.58
N TYR A 363 16.93 2.18 3.13
CA TYR A 363 16.78 2.48 1.71
C TYR A 363 17.22 3.91 1.36
N THR A 364 16.46 4.93 1.76
CA THR A 364 16.73 6.33 1.38
C THR A 364 16.41 7.33 2.47
N VAL A 365 17.11 8.47 2.46
CA VAL A 365 16.68 9.70 3.12
C VAL A 365 16.38 10.75 2.05
N GLN A 366 15.25 11.45 2.17
CA GLN A 366 14.86 12.52 1.28
C GLN A 366 14.74 13.83 2.07
N ILE A 367 15.42 14.88 1.61
CA ILE A 367 15.36 16.22 2.20
C ILE A 367 14.65 17.14 1.21
N TYR A 368 13.54 17.73 1.65
CA TYR A 368 12.72 18.65 0.89
C TYR A 368 12.90 20.06 1.44
N ARG A 369 12.92 21.02 0.52
CA ARG A 369 12.77 22.44 0.83
C ARG A 369 11.30 22.72 1.16
N GLY A 370 11.01 23.28 2.32
CA GLY A 370 9.64 23.54 2.80
C GLY A 370 9.14 22.51 3.80
N ILE A 371 8.02 22.83 4.44
CA ILE A 371 7.36 21.98 5.44
C ILE A 371 6.17 21.27 4.79
N PHE A 372 6.28 19.94 4.67
CA PHE A 372 5.27 19.06 4.10
C PHE A 372 4.55 18.31 5.22
N SER A 373 3.22 18.24 5.17
CA SER A 373 2.45 17.44 6.13
C SER A 373 2.80 15.96 6.00
N VAL A 374 2.69 15.20 7.09
CA VAL A 374 2.95 13.76 7.01
C VAL A 374 1.96 13.05 6.10
N ARG A 375 0.69 13.51 6.06
CA ARG A 375 -0.33 13.05 5.11
C ARG A 375 0.15 13.15 3.65
N GLU A 376 0.88 14.22 3.33
CA GLU A 376 1.46 14.38 2.00
C GLU A 376 2.70 13.50 1.80
N MET A 377 3.53 13.34 2.82
CA MET A 377 4.74 12.54 2.77
C MET A 377 4.47 11.03 2.66
N GLU A 378 3.36 10.54 3.22
CA GLU A 378 2.91 9.16 3.11
C GLU A 378 2.38 8.81 1.72
N MET A 379 1.96 9.81 0.92
CA MET A 379 1.59 9.58 -0.47
C MET A 379 2.85 9.33 -1.32
N PRO A 380 2.99 8.16 -1.96
CA PRO A 380 4.13 7.87 -2.82
C PRO A 380 4.24 8.89 -3.96
N ALA A 381 5.44 9.44 -4.15
CA ALA A 381 5.72 10.24 -5.33
C ALA A 381 5.73 9.34 -6.58
N ARG A 382 5.07 9.76 -7.67
CA ARG A 382 4.96 8.98 -8.91
C ARG A 382 6.27 8.91 -9.71
N THR A 383 7.27 8.25 -9.16
CA THR A 383 8.57 7.94 -9.81
C THR A 383 8.49 6.73 -10.76
N PHE A 384 7.29 6.17 -10.90
CA PHE A 384 6.94 4.98 -11.65
C PHE A 384 5.77 5.27 -12.59
N LEU A 385 5.60 4.40 -13.59
CA LEU A 385 4.48 4.40 -14.53
C LEU A 385 3.57 3.21 -14.22
N ASN A 386 2.28 3.33 -14.53
CA ASN A 386 1.35 2.21 -14.41
C ASN A 386 1.68 1.08 -15.41
N TRP A 387 0.99 -0.06 -15.29
CA TRP A 387 1.19 -1.23 -16.15
C TRP A 387 1.01 -0.96 -17.67
N TYR A 388 0.30 0.10 -18.04
CA TYR A 388 0.12 0.55 -19.42
C TYR A 388 1.13 1.63 -19.84
N LYS A 389 2.19 1.81 -19.06
CA LYS A 389 3.29 2.77 -19.27
C LYS A 389 2.82 4.22 -19.33
N ARG A 390 1.79 4.56 -18.54
CA ARG A 390 1.29 5.94 -18.40
C ARG A 390 1.59 6.48 -17.01
N ALA A 391 1.80 7.79 -16.95
CA ALA A 391 1.99 8.54 -15.70
C ALA A 391 0.66 9.14 -15.19
N ASP A 392 -0.47 8.44 -15.38
CA ASP A 392 -1.76 8.85 -14.81
C ASP A 392 -1.83 8.43 -13.33
N TYR A 393 -2.67 9.12 -12.54
CA TYR A 393 -2.86 8.78 -11.12
C TYR A 393 -4.00 7.80 -10.91
N THR A 394 -4.91 7.66 -11.89
CA THR A 394 -6.08 6.79 -11.86
C THR A 394 -5.75 5.31 -12.12
N GLY A 395 -4.52 5.01 -12.56
CA GLY A 395 -4.05 3.65 -12.82
C GLY A 395 -3.64 2.85 -11.59
N PHE A 396 -3.67 3.43 -10.39
CA PHE A 396 -3.17 2.82 -9.15
C PHE A 396 -4.26 2.53 -8.12
N SER A 397 -4.11 1.47 -7.33
CA SER A 397 -5.05 1.07 -6.28
C SER A 397 -4.93 1.91 -5.00
N PHE A 398 -4.16 3.00 -5.03
CA PHE A 398 -3.85 3.89 -3.92
C PHE A 398 -3.55 5.31 -4.41
N ASN A 399 -3.62 6.28 -3.50
CA ASN A 399 -3.32 7.68 -3.80
C ASN A 399 -1.83 7.91 -4.01
N THR A 400 -1.49 8.75 -4.98
CA THR A 400 -0.10 9.11 -5.30
C THR A 400 0.02 10.62 -5.49
N ARG A 401 1.21 11.17 -5.25
CA ARG A 401 1.51 12.58 -5.49
C ARG A 401 2.40 12.78 -6.72
N PRO A 402 2.26 13.90 -7.46
CA PRO A 402 3.11 14.19 -8.60
C PRO A 402 4.58 14.33 -8.20
N VAL A 403 5.49 14.01 -9.13
CA VAL A 403 6.91 14.34 -8.98
C VAL A 403 7.10 15.83 -9.24
N ALA A 404 7.83 16.51 -8.36
CA ALA A 404 8.15 17.92 -8.48
C ALA A 404 8.86 18.24 -9.80
N ARG A 405 8.29 19.17 -10.58
CA ARG A 405 8.89 19.66 -11.83
C ARG A 405 9.85 20.83 -11.58
N HIS A 406 9.48 21.72 -10.67
CA HIS A 406 10.28 22.90 -10.33
C HIS A 406 11.56 22.50 -9.58
N ALA A 407 12.69 23.11 -9.94
CA ALA A 407 14.00 22.75 -9.41
C ALA A 407 14.09 22.85 -7.88
N CYS A 408 13.49 23.89 -7.31
CA CYS A 408 13.48 24.10 -5.86
C CYS A 408 12.65 23.06 -5.08
N GLN A 409 11.60 22.53 -5.71
CA GLN A 409 10.69 21.55 -5.10
C GLN A 409 11.21 20.12 -5.18
N LYS A 410 12.24 19.86 -6.00
CA LYS A 410 12.82 18.52 -6.12
C LYS A 410 13.51 18.14 -4.80
N PRO A 411 13.24 16.94 -4.25
CA PRO A 411 13.95 16.48 -3.07
C PRO A 411 15.40 16.16 -3.38
N PHE A 412 16.25 16.34 -2.37
CA PHE A 412 17.58 15.76 -2.36
C PHE A 412 17.50 14.34 -1.83
N VAL A 413 17.83 13.37 -2.68
CA VAL A 413 17.72 11.95 -2.37
C VAL A 413 19.09 11.40 -1.99
N PHE A 414 19.16 10.77 -0.82
CA PHE A 414 20.35 10.11 -0.28
C PHE A 414 20.07 8.61 -0.20
N TYR A 415 20.88 7.79 -0.85
CA TYR A 415 20.70 6.33 -0.83
C TYR A 415 21.61 5.70 0.21
N LEU A 416 21.13 4.66 0.89
CA LEU A 416 21.88 3.92 1.90
C LEU A 416 23.21 3.44 1.31
N SER A 417 24.35 3.92 1.78
CA SER A 417 25.69 3.49 1.38
C SER A 417 26.26 2.40 2.27
N ASN A 418 26.04 2.48 3.57
CA ASN A 418 26.57 1.53 4.53
C ASN A 418 25.65 1.43 5.75
N ALA A 419 25.63 0.27 6.40
CA ALA A 419 24.94 0.10 7.68
C ALA A 419 25.72 -0.89 8.55
N LEU A 420 25.82 -0.57 9.84
CA LEU A 420 26.52 -1.39 10.82
C LEU A 420 25.78 -1.36 12.15
N TYR A 421 25.95 -2.43 12.93
CA TYR A 421 25.44 -2.49 14.30
C TYR A 421 26.58 -2.20 15.28
N ASN A 422 26.37 -1.19 16.13
CA ASN A 422 27.29 -0.82 17.18
C ASN A 422 26.89 -1.50 18.48
N LYS A 423 27.69 -2.47 18.92
CA LYS A 423 27.46 -3.21 20.17
C LYS A 423 27.52 -2.33 21.41
N ASN A 424 28.34 -1.29 21.42
CA ASN A 424 28.54 -0.43 22.60
C ASN A 424 27.32 0.47 22.86
N THR A 425 26.65 0.93 21.80
CA THR A 425 25.45 1.79 21.93
C THR A 425 24.15 0.99 21.77
N ASN A 426 24.24 -0.31 21.47
CA ASN A 426 23.10 -1.17 21.13
C ASN A 426 22.20 -0.55 20.04
N GLN A 427 22.81 0.04 19.02
CA GLN A 427 22.12 0.75 17.94
C GLN A 427 22.73 0.42 16.59
N THR A 428 21.90 0.48 15.56
CA THR A 428 22.37 0.55 14.17
C THR A 428 22.79 1.97 13.85
N ALA A 429 23.87 2.08 13.08
CA ALA A 429 24.32 3.31 12.45
C ALA A 429 24.33 3.07 10.94
N SER A 430 23.56 3.88 10.22
CA SER A 430 23.44 3.78 8.76
C SER A 430 23.84 5.10 8.11
N GLU A 431 24.58 5.01 7.01
CA GLU A 431 25.08 6.13 6.24
C GLU A 431 24.36 6.18 4.89
N TYR A 432 23.90 7.37 4.50
CA TYR A 432 23.25 7.64 3.23
C TYR A 432 24.02 8.72 2.48
N VAL A 433 24.30 8.48 1.20
CA VAL A 433 25.10 9.38 0.36
C VAL A 433 24.20 10.01 -0.69
N GLN A 434 24.38 11.31 -0.91
CA GLN A 434 23.60 12.08 -1.86
C GLN A 434 23.76 11.54 -3.28
N HIS A 435 22.65 11.25 -3.94
CA HIS A 435 22.63 10.99 -5.37
C HIS A 435 22.44 12.31 -6.12
N ARG A 436 23.53 12.86 -6.63
CA ARG A 436 23.53 14.15 -7.35
C ARG A 436 23.00 13.93 -8.78
N LEU A 437 21.80 14.43 -9.02
CA LEU A 437 21.27 14.59 -10.37
C LEU A 437 21.49 16.03 -10.86
N PRO A 438 21.72 16.25 -12.16
CA PRO A 438 21.73 17.60 -12.71
C PRO A 438 20.40 18.29 -12.41
N SER A 439 20.46 19.39 -11.66
CA SER A 439 19.30 20.25 -11.41
C SER A 439 19.64 21.68 -11.80
N SER A 440 18.69 22.38 -12.40
CA SER A 440 18.77 23.83 -12.53
C SER A 440 18.86 24.49 -11.15
N GLU A 441 19.47 25.67 -11.10
CA GLU A 441 19.62 26.40 -9.85
C GLU A 441 18.26 26.76 -9.25
N CYS A 442 18.17 26.60 -7.94
CA CYS A 442 17.01 27.04 -7.18
C CYS A 442 17.17 28.51 -6.81
N LYS A 443 16.20 29.35 -7.19
CA LYS A 443 16.19 30.80 -6.90
C LYS A 443 15.44 31.17 -5.62
N TRP A 444 14.88 30.21 -4.89
CA TRP A 444 14.18 30.49 -3.62
C TRP A 444 15.19 30.97 -2.57
N ASN A 445 14.85 32.06 -1.87
CA ASN A 445 15.66 32.58 -0.77
C ASN A 445 15.48 31.71 0.48
N MET A 446 16.14 30.56 0.51
CA MET A 446 16.07 29.63 1.63
C MET A 446 17.33 28.79 1.76
N ALA A 447 17.49 28.17 2.93
CA ALA A 447 18.61 27.29 3.21
C ALA A 447 18.70 26.18 2.14
N ASP A 448 19.90 26.01 1.57
CA ASP A 448 20.14 25.05 0.50
C ASP A 448 20.65 23.69 1.04
N PRO A 449 19.90 22.59 0.87
CA PRO A 449 20.35 21.25 1.27
C PRO A 449 21.50 20.70 0.42
N SER A 450 21.90 21.33 -0.68
CA SER A 450 23.01 20.89 -1.55
C SER A 450 24.34 20.70 -0.80
N ARG A 451 24.52 21.44 0.31
CA ARG A 451 25.69 21.38 1.19
C ARG A 451 25.76 20.11 2.03
N ILE A 452 24.68 19.33 2.10
CA ILE A 452 24.64 18.04 2.79
C ILE A 452 25.08 16.96 1.81
N GLU A 453 26.19 16.31 2.12
CA GLU A 453 26.75 15.23 1.30
C GLU A 453 26.35 13.86 1.84
N ARG A 454 26.21 13.78 3.17
CA ARG A 454 25.96 12.54 3.91
C ARG A 454 24.89 12.75 4.98
N VAL A 455 24.08 11.72 5.17
CA VAL A 455 23.16 11.62 6.30
C VAL A 455 23.52 10.38 7.11
N GLN A 456 23.68 10.54 8.42
CA GLN A 456 23.85 9.43 9.36
C GLN A 456 22.56 9.24 10.13
N VAL A 457 22.01 8.02 10.10
CA VAL A 457 20.80 7.66 10.83
C VAL A 457 21.15 6.63 11.89
N TYR A 458 20.87 6.97 13.14
CA TYR A 458 20.97 6.07 14.30
C TYR A 458 19.59 5.53 14.65
N LYS A 459 19.51 4.22 14.90
CA LYS A 459 18.26 3.55 15.27
C LYS A 459 18.53 2.37 16.19
N LYS A 460 17.77 2.24 17.27
CA LYS A 460 17.74 1.01 18.08
C LYS A 460 16.90 -0.07 17.35
N PRO A 461 17.44 -1.27 17.10
CA PRO A 461 16.65 -2.38 16.57
C PRO A 461 15.48 -2.73 17.47
N ASP A 462 14.33 -3.02 16.87
CA ASP A 462 13.14 -3.49 17.60
C ASP A 462 12.54 -4.70 16.88
N PRO A 463 12.88 -5.94 17.30
CA PRO A 463 12.33 -7.14 16.68
C PRO A 463 10.83 -7.31 16.93
N HIS A 464 10.27 -6.63 17.94
CA HIS A 464 8.89 -6.70 18.39
C HIS A 464 8.03 -5.53 17.87
N LEU A 465 8.56 -4.75 16.91
CA LEU A 465 7.86 -3.60 16.31
C LEU A 465 6.44 -3.93 15.84
N TRP A 466 6.21 -5.17 15.41
CA TRP A 466 4.96 -5.66 14.85
C TRP A 466 4.13 -6.54 15.80
N ASP A 467 4.54 -6.67 17.06
CA ASP A 467 3.81 -7.41 18.09
C ASP A 467 2.70 -6.57 18.75
N LYS A 468 2.58 -5.30 18.32
CA LYS A 468 1.59 -4.32 18.79
C LYS A 468 0.82 -3.74 17.61
N ALA A 469 -0.17 -2.90 17.90
CA ALA A 469 -0.87 -2.13 16.89
C ALA A 469 0.16 -1.36 16.01
N PRO A 470 0.08 -1.48 14.67
CA PRO A 470 1.05 -0.85 13.77
C PRO A 470 1.13 0.67 13.97
N ARG A 471 2.32 1.16 14.29
CA ARG A 471 2.64 2.60 14.38
C ARG A 471 4.04 2.82 13.80
N ARG A 472 4.19 3.83 12.95
CA ARG A 472 5.51 4.21 12.42
C ARG A 472 6.40 4.79 13.52
N ASN A 473 7.71 4.69 13.33
CA ASN A 473 8.68 5.40 14.14
C ASN A 473 8.76 6.88 13.72
N CYS A 474 9.20 7.73 14.63
CA CYS A 474 9.48 9.14 14.38
C CYS A 474 10.99 9.37 14.20
N CYS A 475 11.35 10.43 13.48
CA CYS A 475 12.75 10.85 13.35
C CYS A 475 13.01 12.19 14.04
N ARG A 476 14.27 12.45 14.41
CA ARG A 476 14.69 13.69 15.06
C ARG A 476 16.02 14.14 14.49
N VAL A 477 16.11 15.40 14.07
CA VAL A 477 17.37 15.97 13.59
C VAL A 477 18.24 16.30 14.80
N LEU A 478 19.43 15.70 14.86
CA LEU A 478 20.38 15.90 15.95
C LEU A 478 21.34 17.07 15.65
N PRO A 479 21.91 17.72 16.70
CA PRO A 479 22.88 18.79 16.52
C PRO A 479 24.05 18.40 15.62
N ARG A 480 24.46 19.33 14.75
CA ARG A 480 25.49 19.07 13.74
C ARG A 480 26.85 18.80 14.39
N LYS A 481 27.39 17.60 14.17
CA LYS A 481 28.75 17.23 14.64
C LYS A 481 29.86 17.52 13.61
N LYS A 482 29.54 17.44 12.31
CA LYS A 482 30.52 17.57 11.21
C LYS A 482 29.96 18.39 10.04
N LYS A 483 30.80 19.20 9.39
CA LYS A 483 30.42 19.94 8.18
C LYS A 483 30.03 18.95 7.07
N GLY A 484 28.96 19.25 6.34
CA GLY A 484 28.45 18.41 5.24
C GLY A 484 27.73 17.12 5.66
N THR A 485 27.59 16.84 6.96
CA THR A 485 26.89 15.66 7.48
C THR A 485 25.69 16.07 8.33
N MET A 486 24.52 15.52 8.01
CA MET A 486 23.33 15.59 8.85
C MET A 486 23.22 14.33 9.69
N VAL A 487 22.82 14.46 10.96
CA VAL A 487 22.64 13.32 11.87
C VAL A 487 21.18 13.26 12.28
N ILE A 488 20.60 12.07 12.22
CA ILE A 488 19.19 11.80 12.51
C ILE A 488 19.10 10.63 13.47
N ASP A 489 18.24 10.75 14.48
CA ASP A 489 17.80 9.64 15.32
C ASP A 489 16.43 9.13 14.81
N VAL A 490 16.22 7.82 14.80
CA VAL A 490 14.92 7.19 14.49
C VAL A 490 14.56 6.26 15.64
N GLY A 491 13.37 6.45 16.21
CA GLY A 491 12.89 5.66 17.33
C GLY A 491 11.38 5.75 17.53
N VAL A 492 10.90 5.19 18.64
CA VAL A 492 9.50 5.33 19.05
C VAL A 492 9.17 6.83 19.17
N CYS A 493 7.99 7.22 18.69
CA CYS A 493 7.51 8.59 18.82
C CYS A 493 7.28 8.93 20.30
N GLY A 494 7.84 10.04 20.78
CA GLY A 494 7.54 10.61 22.09
C GLY A 494 6.33 11.55 22.02
N GLU A 495 5.93 12.09 23.18
CA GLU A 495 4.81 13.02 23.32
C GLU A 495 5.02 14.31 22.48
N ASP A 496 6.24 14.86 22.49
CA ASP A 496 6.61 16.04 21.67
C ASP A 496 6.76 15.73 20.16
N ASP A 497 6.71 14.46 19.76
CA ASP A 497 6.74 14.04 18.36
C ASP A 497 5.32 13.81 17.78
N GLU A 498 4.28 14.02 18.59
CA GLU A 498 2.89 13.97 18.14
C GLU A 498 2.48 15.25 17.40
N PHE A 499 1.47 15.08 16.54
CA PHE A 499 1.17 15.91 15.39
C PHE A 499 0.70 17.32 15.78
N GLY A 500 1.20 18.34 15.08
CA GLY A 500 0.65 19.70 15.17
C GLY A 500 1.68 20.81 15.40
N VAL A 501 2.88 20.75 14.82
CA VAL A 501 3.79 21.91 14.88
C VAL A 501 3.65 22.75 13.61
N SER A 502 2.72 23.69 13.64
CA SER A 502 2.67 24.83 12.73
C SER A 502 3.46 26.01 13.31
N SER A 503 4.05 26.86 12.47
CA SER A 503 4.44 28.20 12.93
C SER A 503 3.17 29.00 13.24
N PRO A 504 3.21 30.03 14.12
CA PRO A 504 2.02 30.83 14.40
C PRO A 504 1.29 31.35 13.14
N PRO A 505 1.98 31.87 12.10
CA PRO A 505 1.30 32.26 10.85
C PRO A 505 0.66 31.09 10.10
N GLN A 506 1.19 29.88 10.22
CA GLN A 506 0.64 28.70 9.56
C GLN A 506 -0.55 28.12 10.32
N ALA A 507 -0.57 28.21 11.65
CA ALA A 507 -1.74 27.88 12.46
C ALA A 507 -2.92 28.80 12.09
N GLU A 508 -2.66 30.10 12.03
CA GLU A 508 -3.61 31.14 11.62
C GLU A 508 -4.18 30.90 10.22
N LEU A 509 -3.33 30.50 9.26
CA LEU A 509 -3.79 30.15 7.92
C LEU A 509 -4.71 28.92 7.92
N TRP A 510 -4.40 27.89 8.70
CA TRP A 510 -5.30 26.73 8.82
C TRP A 510 -6.63 27.09 9.47
N ALA A 511 -6.60 27.86 10.57
CA ALA A 511 -7.81 28.36 11.23
C ALA A 511 -8.67 29.21 10.26
N THR A 512 -8.03 30.04 9.44
CA THR A 512 -8.70 30.82 8.39
C THR A 512 -9.38 29.93 7.35
N PHE A 513 -8.67 28.90 6.88
CA PHE A 513 -9.21 27.97 5.87
C PHE A 513 -10.42 27.21 6.41
N ASP A 514 -10.33 26.70 7.63
CA ASP A 514 -11.41 25.94 8.26
C ASP A 514 -12.62 26.84 8.57
N GLY A 515 -12.39 28.05 9.10
CA GLY A 515 -13.44 29.03 9.36
C GLY A 515 -14.21 29.44 8.11
N LEU A 516 -13.50 29.73 7.01
CA LEU A 516 -14.14 30.04 5.72
C LEU A 516 -14.86 28.82 5.13
N SER A 517 -14.27 27.62 5.22
CA SER A 517 -14.91 26.39 4.75
C SER A 517 -16.23 26.13 5.48
N LEU A 518 -16.25 26.29 6.81
CA LEU A 518 -17.45 26.15 7.63
C LEU A 518 -18.50 27.19 7.23
N ALA A 519 -18.13 28.47 7.15
CA ALA A 519 -19.06 29.53 6.79
C ALA A 519 -19.68 29.32 5.40
N SER A 520 -18.89 28.84 4.43
CA SER A 520 -19.36 28.49 3.09
C SER A 520 -20.34 27.32 3.11
N ASN A 521 -20.03 26.26 3.85
CA ASN A 521 -20.86 25.06 3.99
C ASN A 521 -22.21 25.34 4.69
N GLU A 522 -22.23 26.28 5.64
CA GLU A 522 -23.46 26.76 6.29
C GLU A 522 -24.29 27.71 5.41
N GLY A 523 -23.79 28.07 4.23
CA GLY A 523 -24.52 28.88 3.26
C GLY A 523 -24.41 30.39 3.47
N HIS A 524 -23.51 30.87 4.32
CA HIS A 524 -23.26 32.31 4.47
C HIS A 524 -22.72 32.91 3.17
N ARG A 525 -23.04 34.18 2.92
CA ARG A 525 -22.67 34.91 1.69
C ARG A 525 -22.04 36.27 1.93
N ASN A 526 -22.08 36.77 3.16
CA ASN A 526 -21.42 38.01 3.58
C ASN A 526 -20.65 37.69 4.86
N VAL A 527 -19.32 37.67 4.80
CA VAL A 527 -18.46 37.26 5.91
C VAL A 527 -17.44 38.36 6.16
N ILE A 528 -17.25 38.72 7.43
CA ILE A 528 -16.12 39.55 7.87
C ILE A 528 -15.13 38.59 8.52
N LEU A 529 -13.94 38.48 7.94
CA LEU A 529 -12.85 37.67 8.47
C LEU A 529 -11.96 38.58 9.32
N GLU A 530 -12.14 38.49 10.63
CA GLU A 530 -11.34 39.24 11.61
C GLU A 530 -10.09 38.44 11.99
N MET A 531 -8.92 39.07 11.87
CA MET A 531 -7.63 38.45 12.14
C MET A 531 -6.72 39.38 12.94
N ASP A 532 -5.96 38.86 13.89
CA ASP A 532 -5.02 39.64 14.70
C ASP A 532 -3.56 39.54 14.20
N ASN A 533 -3.26 38.51 13.41
CA ASN A 533 -1.95 38.30 12.82
C ASN A 533 -1.72 39.13 11.55
N LEU A 534 -1.02 40.26 11.70
CA LEU A 534 -0.66 41.17 10.61
C LEU A 534 0.05 40.48 9.44
N GLN A 535 0.90 39.50 9.72
CA GLN A 535 1.64 38.79 8.68
C GLN A 535 0.69 38.02 7.76
N VAL A 536 -0.33 37.37 8.33
CA VAL A 536 -1.31 36.58 7.58
C VAL A 536 -2.29 37.48 6.82
N VAL A 537 -2.74 38.57 7.43
CA VAL A 537 -3.55 39.60 6.74
C VAL A 537 -2.83 40.11 5.49
N ASN A 538 -1.53 40.40 5.59
CA ASN A 538 -0.72 40.84 4.46
C ASN A 538 -0.54 39.74 3.40
N MET A 539 -0.40 38.47 3.81
CA MET A 539 -0.30 37.31 2.89
C MET A 539 -1.58 37.08 2.08
N LEU A 540 -2.75 37.33 2.67
CA LEU A 540 -4.05 37.17 2.01
C LEU A 540 -4.38 38.36 1.10
N ASN A 541 -3.99 39.58 1.48
CA ASN A 541 -4.30 40.81 0.73
C ASN A 541 -3.34 41.12 -0.43
N HIS A 542 -2.07 40.67 -0.39
CA HIS A 542 -1.11 40.94 -1.46
C HIS A 542 -0.97 39.77 -2.44
N VAL A 543 -1.17 40.06 -3.73
CA VAL A 543 -1.17 39.11 -4.85
C VAL A 543 0.25 38.62 -5.21
N ASP A 544 1.31 39.34 -4.81
CA ASP A 544 2.66 39.13 -5.36
C ASP A 544 3.64 38.30 -4.52
N VAL A 545 3.22 37.69 -3.41
CA VAL A 545 4.10 36.73 -2.70
C VAL A 545 3.93 35.35 -3.32
N VAL A 546 4.72 35.10 -4.37
CA VAL A 546 4.99 33.76 -4.91
C VAL A 546 5.87 33.00 -3.91
N ASP A 547 5.32 32.64 -2.76
CA ASP A 547 5.87 31.55 -1.96
C ASP A 547 5.11 30.27 -2.35
N GLY A 548 5.69 29.53 -3.28
CA GLY A 548 5.13 28.29 -3.84
C GLY A 548 5.11 27.11 -2.85
N SER A 549 4.95 27.38 -1.55
CA SER A 549 5.07 26.41 -0.47
C SER A 549 3.91 26.41 0.54
N CYS A 550 2.90 27.29 0.43
CA CYS A 550 1.71 27.23 1.28
C CYS A 550 0.46 26.84 0.50
N THR A 551 0.21 25.53 0.37
CA THR A 551 -1.02 24.98 -0.23
C THR A 551 -2.30 25.55 0.40
N VAL A 552 -2.24 25.88 1.69
CA VAL A 552 -3.34 26.48 2.46
C VAL A 552 -3.73 27.86 1.93
N ILE A 553 -2.77 28.73 1.58
CA ILE A 553 -3.06 30.05 1.01
C ILE A 553 -3.80 29.91 -0.32
N THR A 554 -3.36 28.98 -1.18
CA THR A 554 -4.04 28.70 -2.45
C THR A 554 -5.47 28.20 -2.22
N SER A 555 -5.68 27.35 -1.23
CA SER A 555 -7.00 26.86 -0.86
C SER A 555 -7.91 27.97 -0.28
N ILE A 556 -7.38 28.85 0.56
CA ILE A 556 -8.10 30.03 1.07
C ILE A 556 -8.49 30.95 -0.08
N ARG A 557 -7.58 31.24 -1.01
CA ARG A 557 -7.88 32.08 -2.18
C ARG A 557 -8.98 31.46 -3.05
N GLY A 558 -8.95 30.14 -3.25
CA GLY A 558 -10.04 29.44 -3.94
C GLY A 558 -11.40 29.58 -3.25
N LEU A 559 -11.43 29.67 -1.91
CA LEU A 559 -12.64 29.99 -1.16
C LEU A 559 -13.04 31.46 -1.34
N LEU A 560 -12.10 32.40 -1.26
CA LEU A 560 -12.37 33.82 -1.45
C LEU A 560 -12.90 34.15 -2.86
N ASP A 561 -12.50 33.39 -3.87
CA ASP A 561 -12.96 33.54 -5.27
C ASP A 561 -14.36 32.94 -5.54
N CYS A 562 -15.02 32.35 -4.53
CA CYS A 562 -16.40 31.86 -4.66
C CYS A 562 -17.43 33.02 -4.75
N GLN A 563 -18.69 32.71 -5.08
CA GLN A 563 -19.78 33.70 -5.17
C GLN A 563 -20.31 34.14 -3.80
N TRP A 564 -19.48 34.87 -3.05
CA TRP A 564 -19.81 35.49 -1.76
C TRP A 564 -18.88 36.68 -1.49
N ASN A 565 -19.29 37.56 -0.58
CA ASN A 565 -18.56 38.76 -0.22
C ASN A 565 -17.80 38.53 1.09
N VAL A 566 -16.48 38.45 1.03
CA VAL A 566 -15.61 38.29 2.20
C VAL A 566 -14.75 39.54 2.38
N LYS A 567 -14.88 40.20 3.54
CA LYS A 567 -14.05 41.36 3.91
C LYS A 567 -13.04 40.94 4.98
N ILE A 568 -11.75 41.12 4.71
CA ILE A 568 -10.68 40.81 5.67
C ILE A 568 -10.40 42.06 6.51
N GLU A 569 -10.52 41.96 7.83
CA GLU A 569 -10.26 43.05 8.77
C GLU A 569 -9.19 42.66 9.78
N ARG A 570 -8.32 43.61 10.10
CA ARG A 570 -7.35 43.43 11.19
C ARG A 570 -7.97 43.90 12.49
N VAL A 571 -8.00 43.01 13.48
CA VAL A 571 -8.38 43.34 14.86
C VAL A 571 -7.17 43.30 15.79
N TYR A 572 -7.26 43.96 16.93
CA TYR A 572 -6.28 43.77 18.01
C TYR A 572 -6.56 42.45 18.71
N LYS A 573 -5.54 41.87 19.36
CA LYS A 573 -5.65 40.57 20.04
C LYS A 573 -6.76 40.58 21.09
N GLU A 574 -6.94 41.71 21.76
CA GLU A 574 -8.01 41.98 22.73
C GLU A 574 -9.42 41.95 22.12
N GLY A 575 -9.54 42.05 20.80
CA GLY A 575 -10.79 41.89 20.05
C GLY A 575 -11.07 40.46 19.58
N ASN A 576 -10.07 39.56 19.61
CA ASN A 576 -10.17 38.18 19.11
C ASN A 576 -10.20 37.12 20.23
N VAL A 577 -10.57 37.53 21.46
CA VAL A 577 -10.42 36.73 22.69
C VAL A 577 -11.19 35.39 22.64
N ALA A 578 -12.35 35.34 21.98
CA ALA A 578 -13.14 34.11 21.87
C ALA A 578 -12.44 33.05 21.00
N THR A 579 -11.88 33.46 19.86
CA THR A 579 -11.12 32.60 18.95
C THR A 579 -9.80 32.15 19.60
N ASP A 580 -9.11 33.07 20.28
CA ASP A 580 -7.91 32.76 21.07
C ASP A 580 -8.21 31.74 22.16
N CYS A 581 -9.32 31.90 22.88
CA CYS A 581 -9.74 30.98 23.92
C CYS A 581 -10.02 29.58 23.36
N LEU A 582 -10.77 29.48 22.25
CA LEU A 582 -11.05 28.23 21.56
C LEU A 582 -9.76 27.52 21.08
N ALA A 583 -8.82 28.28 20.50
CA ALA A 583 -7.53 27.75 20.07
C ALA A 583 -6.65 27.27 21.26
N HIS A 584 -6.82 27.88 22.44
CA HIS A 584 -6.11 27.48 23.66
C HIS A 584 -6.81 26.35 24.44
N MET A 585 -8.11 26.14 24.25
CA MET A 585 -8.84 25.03 24.89
C MET A 585 -8.35 23.66 24.39
N ASP A 586 -8.01 23.54 23.10
CA ASP A 586 -7.38 22.33 22.55
C ASP A 586 -5.91 22.16 22.98
N SER A 587 -5.19 23.25 23.26
CA SER A 587 -3.79 23.18 23.73
C SER A 587 -3.64 22.93 25.23
N THR A 588 -4.71 23.15 26.01
CA THR A 588 -4.76 22.98 27.47
C THR A 588 -5.58 21.76 27.91
N ALA A 589 -6.13 20.96 26.99
CA ALA A 589 -6.74 19.66 27.27
C ALA A 589 -5.74 18.56 27.70
N SER A 590 -4.51 18.97 28.04
CA SER A 590 -3.43 18.15 28.59
C SER A 590 -3.20 18.51 30.06
N TYR A 591 -3.97 17.88 30.95
CA TYR A 591 -3.61 17.71 32.36
C TYR A 591 -3.65 16.23 32.72
#